data_AF-A0A098LGP3-F1
#
_entry.id   AF-A0A098LGP3-F1
#
_cell.length_a   1.000
_cell.length_b   1.000
_cell.length_c   1.000
_cell.angle_alpha   90.00
_cell.angle_beta   90.00
_cell.angle_gamma   90.00
#
_symmetry.space_group_name_H-M   'P 1'
#
loop_
_entity.id
_entity.type
_entity.pdbx_description
1 polymer ?
#
loop_
_entity_poly.entity_id
_entity_poly.type
_entity_poly.pdbx_seq_one_letter_code
_entity_poly.pdbx_strand_id
1 'polypeptide(L)'
;MGLDITHYKATLIKPQTTDPTSVLSETRESYNDFNVPFQHFKQYIQEIDCPNILDTVIIAKQENHLDEAKEFLKNYNYTFFLKTNDEELNNLLTKHEIENGLIGLHKHMHDQVLGARWIVLYYYEILKKEGFYYEEVGYQRKGMSSKFWDRFSSEDIYNFALKEDFEYAYSCVDYCWSIDTREIVKQRKEDFKNNFIDNFESGASFLSLSY
;
A
#
# COMPACT_ATOMS: atom_id res chain seq x y z
N MET A 1 -5.90 16.99 -12.86
CA MET A 1 -5.08 16.02 -12.09
C MET A 1 -5.27 16.37 -10.64
N GLY A 2 -5.67 15.42 -9.81
CA GLY A 2 -5.88 15.64 -8.38
C GLY A 2 -5.18 14.53 -7.63
N LEU A 3 -4.43 14.89 -6.60
CA LEU A 3 -3.84 13.95 -5.67
C LEU A 3 -4.96 13.33 -4.86
N ASP A 4 -4.92 12.01 -4.72
CA ASP A 4 -5.72 11.33 -3.71
C ASP A 4 -4.98 11.41 -2.38
N ILE A 5 -5.74 11.56 -1.29
CA ILE A 5 -5.18 11.74 0.05
C ILE A 5 -5.76 10.69 0.97
N THR A 6 -4.87 9.98 1.65
CA THR A 6 -5.22 8.99 2.65
C THR A 6 -4.70 9.45 4.02
N HIS A 7 -5.54 9.37 5.04
CA HIS A 7 -5.16 9.58 6.43
C HIS A 7 -4.83 8.23 7.04
N TYR A 8 -3.58 8.08 7.46
CA TYR A 8 -3.11 6.94 8.22
C TYR A 8 -2.82 7.31 9.67
N LYS A 9 -2.97 6.32 10.57
CA LYS A 9 -2.51 6.40 11.96
C LYS A 9 -1.54 5.28 12.28
N ALA A 10 -0.40 5.64 12.86
CA ALA A 10 0.50 4.67 13.47
C ALA A 10 -0.20 3.92 14.61
N THR A 11 0.10 2.64 14.74
CA THR A 11 -0.54 1.74 15.71
C THR A 11 0.45 0.71 16.26
N LEU A 12 0.17 0.22 17.47
CA LEU A 12 0.87 -0.91 18.07
C LEU A 12 0.30 -2.27 17.62
N ILE A 13 -0.81 -2.26 16.88
CA ILE A 13 -1.52 -3.45 16.48
C ILE A 13 -0.99 -3.96 15.14
N LYS A 14 -0.51 -5.21 15.13
CA LYS A 14 -0.12 -5.88 13.89
C LYS A 14 -1.34 -6.04 12.95
N PRO A 15 -1.24 -5.69 11.66
CA PRO A 15 -2.30 -5.90 10.68
C PRO A 15 -2.71 -7.37 10.59
N GLN A 16 -4.03 -7.62 10.49
CA GLN A 16 -4.59 -8.95 10.28
C GLN A 16 -4.59 -9.33 8.79
N THR A 17 -3.42 -9.28 8.16
CA THR A 17 -3.24 -9.73 6.77
C THR A 17 -2.26 -10.89 6.72
N THR A 18 -2.52 -11.82 5.80
CA THR A 18 -1.57 -12.87 5.41
C THR A 18 -0.84 -12.53 4.12
N ASP A 19 -1.20 -11.43 3.47
CA ASP A 19 -0.59 -10.95 2.23
C ASP A 19 0.69 -10.15 2.56
N PRO A 20 1.87 -10.63 2.13
CA PRO A 20 3.14 -9.99 2.42
C PRO A 20 3.28 -8.60 1.76
N THR A 21 2.47 -8.29 0.75
CA THR A 21 2.50 -7.01 0.03
C THR A 21 1.56 -5.96 0.61
N SER A 22 0.63 -6.37 1.49
CA SER A 22 -0.40 -5.50 2.05
C SER A 22 -0.15 -5.16 3.53
N VAL A 23 1.06 -5.40 4.03
CA VAL A 23 1.41 -5.05 5.41
C VAL A 23 1.64 -3.54 5.49
N LEU A 24 0.63 -2.83 5.99
CA LEU A 24 0.71 -1.40 6.27
C LEU A 24 1.70 -1.15 7.42
N SER A 25 2.94 -0.87 7.06
CA SER A 25 4.05 -0.69 7.99
C SER A 25 5.15 0.16 7.38
N GLU A 26 5.87 0.85 8.24
CA GLU A 26 7.00 1.69 7.86
C GLU A 26 8.22 1.28 8.70
N THR A 27 9.35 1.08 8.04
CA THR A 27 10.60 0.68 8.73
C THR A 27 11.52 1.88 8.84
N ARG A 28 12.43 1.87 9.82
CA ARG A 28 13.44 2.93 9.93
C ARG A 28 14.27 3.08 8.64
N GLU A 29 14.53 1.99 7.94
CA GLU A 29 15.36 1.96 6.73
C GLU A 29 14.64 2.54 5.49
N SER A 30 13.31 2.36 5.41
CA SER A 30 12.48 2.86 4.32
C SER A 30 11.91 4.26 4.55
N TYR A 31 12.03 4.79 5.78
CA TYR A 31 11.51 6.10 6.16
C TYR A 31 12.29 7.26 5.53
N ASN A 32 11.89 7.70 4.33
CA ASN A 32 12.59 8.76 3.60
C ASN A 32 11.67 9.84 2.98
N ASP A 33 10.36 9.61 2.91
CA ASP A 33 9.39 10.46 2.21
C ASP A 33 8.46 11.26 3.13
N PHE A 34 8.85 11.41 4.40
CA PHE A 34 8.11 12.13 5.43
C PHE A 34 8.65 13.54 5.66
N ASN A 35 7.76 14.49 5.97
CA ASN A 35 8.14 15.85 6.35
C ASN A 35 8.58 16.03 7.82
N VAL A 36 8.68 14.93 8.58
CA VAL A 36 9.13 14.89 9.97
C VAL A 36 10.14 13.77 10.15
N PRO A 37 11.00 13.78 11.19
CA PRO A 37 11.88 12.65 11.47
C PRO A 37 11.10 11.44 12.01
N PHE A 38 11.64 10.23 11.85
CA PHE A 38 11.03 8.97 12.31
C PHE A 38 10.60 9.00 13.78
N GLN A 39 11.35 9.72 14.62
CA GLN A 39 11.10 9.91 16.06
C GLN A 39 9.81 10.69 16.36
N HIS A 40 9.18 11.30 15.35
CA HIS A 40 7.82 11.84 15.47
C HIS A 40 6.84 10.76 15.96
N PHE A 41 7.02 9.51 15.50
CA PHE A 41 6.17 8.36 15.83
C PHE A 41 6.65 7.54 17.04
N LYS A 42 7.48 8.11 17.92
CA LYS A 42 8.19 7.39 18.99
C LYS A 42 7.33 6.49 19.89
N GLN A 43 6.04 6.76 20.03
CA GLN A 43 5.13 5.95 20.87
C GLN A 43 4.70 4.64 20.19
N TYR A 44 4.89 4.55 18.86
CA TYR A 44 4.48 3.41 18.04
C TYR A 44 5.67 2.63 17.46
N ILE A 45 6.90 3.15 17.62
CA ILE A 45 8.12 2.47 17.22
C ILE A 45 8.27 1.19 18.04
N GLN A 46 8.41 0.07 17.34
CA GLN A 46 8.53 -1.27 17.89
C GLN A 46 9.28 -2.19 16.93
N GLU A 47 9.50 -3.44 17.33
CA GLU A 47 9.90 -4.48 16.40
C GLU A 47 8.68 -4.98 15.61
N ILE A 48 8.71 -4.85 14.28
CA ILE A 48 7.64 -5.25 13.38
C ILE A 48 8.07 -6.41 12.47
N ASP A 49 7.07 -7.14 11.97
CA ASP A 49 7.24 -8.22 10.99
C ASP A 49 7.26 -7.62 9.59
N CYS A 50 8.40 -7.74 8.91
CA CYS A 50 8.60 -7.29 7.55
C CYS A 50 8.79 -8.49 6.62
N PRO A 51 7.82 -8.81 5.77
CA PRO A 51 7.98 -9.83 4.75
C PRO A 51 9.12 -9.47 3.79
N ASN A 52 10.07 -10.40 3.62
CA ASN A 52 11.12 -10.31 2.63
C ASN A 52 10.83 -11.33 1.54
N ILE A 53 10.29 -10.87 0.40
CA ILE A 53 9.94 -11.73 -0.73
C ILE A 53 11.22 -12.19 -1.41
N LEU A 54 11.48 -13.50 -1.31
CA LEU A 54 12.66 -14.13 -1.87
C LEU A 54 12.43 -14.64 -3.29
N ASP A 55 11.20 -15.07 -3.58
CA ASP A 55 10.82 -15.54 -4.91
C ASP A 55 9.33 -15.31 -5.22
N THR A 56 9.01 -15.15 -6.50
CA THR A 56 7.65 -14.95 -7.00
C THR A 56 7.40 -15.86 -8.20
N VAL A 57 6.36 -16.70 -8.07
CA VAL A 57 5.90 -17.60 -9.12
C VAL A 57 4.57 -17.10 -9.69
N ILE A 58 4.51 -16.95 -11.00
CA ILE A 58 3.31 -16.61 -11.75
C ILE A 58 2.71 -17.90 -12.32
N ILE A 59 1.49 -18.23 -11.91
CA ILE A 59 0.81 -19.46 -12.29
C ILE A 59 -0.34 -19.12 -13.24
N ALA A 60 -0.12 -19.26 -14.54
CA ALA A 60 -1.14 -19.02 -15.57
C ALA A 60 -2.23 -20.09 -15.54
N LYS A 61 -3.50 -19.67 -15.63
CA LYS A 61 -4.64 -20.60 -15.61
C LYS A 61 -4.91 -21.25 -16.97
N GLN A 62 -4.36 -20.69 -18.06
CA GLN A 62 -4.50 -21.17 -19.44
C GLN A 62 -3.23 -20.83 -20.23
N GLU A 63 -2.99 -21.54 -21.33
CA GLU A 63 -1.77 -21.39 -22.14
C GLU A 63 -1.63 -19.98 -22.74
N ASN A 64 -2.70 -19.43 -23.32
CA ASN A 64 -2.72 -18.06 -23.81
C ASN A 64 -2.42 -17.02 -22.71
N HIS A 65 -2.83 -17.28 -21.46
CA HIS A 65 -2.52 -16.39 -20.33
C HIS A 65 -1.05 -16.44 -19.92
N LEU A 66 -0.33 -17.54 -20.21
CA LEU A 66 1.09 -17.65 -19.90
C LEU A 66 1.91 -16.68 -20.75
N ASP A 67 1.63 -16.62 -22.04
CA ASP A 67 2.33 -15.73 -22.96
C ASP A 67 2.01 -14.27 -22.64
N GLU A 68 0.74 -13.96 -22.34
CA GLU A 68 0.34 -12.64 -21.87
C GLU A 68 1.05 -12.24 -20.57
N ALA A 69 1.12 -13.15 -19.59
CA ALA A 69 1.80 -12.89 -18.32
C ALA A 69 3.30 -12.63 -18.52
N LYS A 70 3.97 -13.43 -19.36
CA LYS A 70 5.39 -13.27 -19.69
C LYS A 70 5.65 -11.93 -20.37
N GLU A 71 4.80 -11.51 -21.30
CA GLU A 71 4.96 -10.21 -21.97
C GLU A 71 4.70 -9.04 -21.01
N PHE A 72 3.64 -9.13 -20.21
CA PHE A 72 3.28 -8.09 -19.24
C PHE A 72 4.35 -7.93 -18.13
N LEU A 73 4.97 -9.04 -17.71
CA LEU A 73 5.94 -9.09 -16.62
C LEU A 73 7.39 -9.31 -17.09
N LYS A 74 7.69 -9.09 -18.38
CA LYS A 74 9.00 -9.42 -18.98
C LYS A 74 10.22 -8.74 -18.33
N ASN A 75 9.99 -7.63 -17.63
CA ASN A 75 11.04 -6.88 -16.94
C ASN A 75 11.31 -7.38 -15.51
N TYR A 76 10.52 -8.33 -15.02
CA TYR A 76 10.66 -8.90 -13.70
C TYR A 76 11.28 -10.30 -13.79
N ASN A 77 12.16 -10.62 -12.84
CA ASN A 77 12.75 -11.94 -12.76
C ASN A 77 11.80 -12.90 -12.01
N TYR A 78 10.74 -13.32 -12.69
CA TYR A 78 9.73 -14.25 -12.14
C TYR A 78 9.80 -15.62 -12.81
N THR A 79 9.40 -16.64 -12.04
CA THR A 79 9.18 -17.98 -12.58
C THR A 79 7.74 -18.10 -13.06
N PHE A 80 7.54 -18.69 -14.24
CA PHE A 80 6.22 -18.83 -14.85
C PHE A 80 5.85 -20.30 -15.01
N PHE A 81 4.69 -20.69 -14.47
CA PHE A 81 4.12 -22.02 -14.61
C PHE A 81 2.74 -21.97 -15.26
N LEU A 82 2.38 -23.05 -15.96
CA LEU A 82 1.05 -23.27 -16.49
C LEU A 82 0.32 -24.26 -15.58
N LYS A 83 -0.86 -23.89 -15.10
CA LYS A 83 -1.74 -24.80 -14.35
C LYS A 83 -2.54 -25.67 -15.33
N THR A 84 -1.97 -26.81 -15.69
CA THR A 84 -2.64 -27.86 -16.48
C THR A 84 -3.59 -28.68 -15.61
N ASN A 85 -3.16 -29.06 -14.40
CA ASN A 85 -3.93 -29.70 -13.34
C ASN A 85 -3.22 -29.50 -11.98
N ASP A 86 -3.89 -29.84 -10.87
CA ASP A 86 -3.33 -29.61 -9.52
C ASP A 86 -2.14 -30.51 -9.18
N GLU A 87 -2.11 -31.76 -9.66
CA GLU A 87 -1.01 -32.70 -9.39
C GLU A 87 0.29 -32.27 -10.07
N GLU A 88 0.21 -31.93 -11.36
CA GLU A 88 1.34 -31.44 -12.13
C GLU A 88 1.87 -30.11 -11.58
N LEU A 89 0.97 -29.18 -11.21
CA LEU A 89 1.37 -27.93 -10.58
C LEU A 89 2.10 -28.18 -9.25
N ASN A 90 1.59 -29.08 -8.41
CA ASN A 90 2.26 -29.42 -7.14
C ASN A 90 3.64 -30.04 -7.36
N ASN A 91 3.81 -30.88 -8.39
CA ASN A 91 5.11 -31.43 -8.75
C ASN A 91 6.09 -30.35 -9.22
N LEU A 92 5.63 -29.42 -10.07
CA LEU A 92 6.42 -28.27 -10.54
C LEU A 92 6.85 -27.37 -9.37
N LEU A 93 5.91 -27.02 -8.48
CA LEU A 93 6.18 -26.21 -7.30
C LEU A 93 7.16 -26.90 -6.35
N THR A 94 6.98 -28.19 -6.07
CA THR A 94 7.88 -28.95 -5.19
C THR A 94 9.30 -29.01 -5.77
N LYS A 95 9.43 -29.29 -7.06
CA LYS A 95 10.72 -29.29 -7.75
C LYS A 95 11.38 -27.92 -7.67
N HIS A 96 10.63 -26.85 -7.97
CA HIS A 96 11.10 -25.47 -7.88
C HIS A 96 11.57 -25.09 -6.48
N GLU A 97 10.82 -25.52 -5.45
CA GLU A 97 11.17 -25.29 -4.05
C GLU A 97 12.48 -25.97 -3.65
N ILE A 98 12.70 -27.21 -4.10
CA ILE A 98 13.94 -27.95 -3.85
C ILE A 98 15.11 -27.28 -4.56
N GLU A 99 14.97 -26.98 -5.86
CA GLU A 99 16.04 -26.44 -6.70
C GLU A 99 16.49 -25.04 -6.26
N ASN A 100 15.58 -24.24 -5.72
CA ASN A 100 15.85 -22.87 -5.28
C ASN A 100 15.98 -22.72 -3.76
N GLY A 101 15.95 -23.83 -2.99
CA GLY A 101 16.11 -23.79 -1.53
C GLY A 101 14.97 -23.06 -0.80
N LEU A 102 13.75 -23.09 -1.34
CA LEU A 102 12.57 -22.39 -0.80
C LEU A 102 11.79 -23.22 0.24
N ILE A 103 12.26 -24.43 0.53
CA ILE A 103 11.61 -25.34 1.48
C ILE A 103 11.58 -24.70 2.87
N GLY A 104 10.38 -24.66 3.47
CA GLY A 104 10.16 -24.12 4.81
C GLY A 104 9.87 -22.61 4.86
N LEU A 105 9.94 -21.90 3.73
CA LEU A 105 9.51 -20.51 3.64
C LEU A 105 8.00 -20.38 3.77
N HIS A 106 7.55 -19.19 4.16
CA HIS A 106 6.14 -18.84 4.10
C HIS A 106 5.69 -18.71 2.65
N LYS A 107 4.42 -19.06 2.41
CA LYS A 107 3.79 -19.03 1.09
C LYS A 107 2.53 -18.18 1.18
N HIS A 108 2.35 -17.28 0.22
CA HIS A 108 1.08 -16.56 0.04
C HIS A 108 0.64 -16.64 -1.41
N MET A 109 -0.56 -17.16 -1.63
CA MET A 109 -1.19 -17.18 -2.95
C MET A 109 -2.18 -16.03 -3.05
N HIS A 110 -1.87 -15.07 -3.91
CA HIS A 110 -2.74 -13.96 -4.23
C HIS A 110 -3.64 -14.35 -5.41
N ASP A 111 -4.82 -14.89 -5.10
CA ASP A 111 -5.88 -15.28 -6.07
C ASP A 111 -7.12 -14.41 -5.84
N GLN A 112 -7.00 -13.10 -6.02
CA GLN A 112 -8.04 -12.18 -5.56
C GLN A 112 -9.18 -11.89 -6.54
N VAL A 113 -9.23 -12.48 -7.75
CA VAL A 113 -10.34 -12.16 -8.67
C VAL A 113 -10.85 -13.37 -9.46
N LEU A 114 -12.17 -13.59 -9.42
CA LEU A 114 -12.90 -14.40 -10.38
C LEU A 114 -12.65 -13.87 -11.80
N GLY A 115 -11.91 -14.64 -12.61
CA GLY A 115 -11.48 -14.22 -13.95
C GLY A 115 -10.04 -13.68 -14.01
N ALA A 116 -9.28 -13.69 -12.91
CA ALA A 116 -7.84 -13.46 -12.96
C ALA A 116 -7.17 -14.49 -13.89
N ARG A 117 -6.34 -14.00 -14.82
CA ARG A 117 -5.70 -14.82 -15.86
C ARG A 117 -4.58 -15.70 -15.31
N TRP A 118 -3.96 -15.27 -14.22
CA TRP A 118 -2.91 -15.98 -13.48
C TRP A 118 -3.05 -15.75 -11.97
N ILE A 119 -2.39 -16.60 -11.18
CA ILE A 119 -2.24 -16.51 -9.73
C ILE A 119 -0.80 -16.07 -9.45
N VAL A 120 -0.59 -15.26 -8.41
CA VAL A 120 0.75 -14.91 -7.92
C VAL A 120 1.02 -15.66 -6.63
N LEU A 121 2.12 -16.40 -6.59
CA LEU A 121 2.60 -17.10 -5.40
C LEU A 121 3.90 -16.47 -4.92
N TYR A 122 3.88 -15.93 -3.71
CA TYR A 122 5.07 -15.39 -3.04
C TYR A 122 5.68 -16.42 -2.11
N TYR A 123 6.99 -16.58 -2.20
CA TYR A 123 7.81 -17.24 -1.19
C TYR A 123 8.57 -16.18 -0.42
N TYR A 124 8.43 -16.17 0.89
CA TYR A 124 9.01 -15.12 1.73
C TYR A 124 9.41 -15.64 3.11
N GLU A 125 10.32 -14.92 3.73
CA GLU A 125 10.62 -15.02 5.15
C GLU A 125 10.08 -13.79 5.88
N ILE A 126 9.93 -13.89 7.20
CA ILE A 126 9.60 -12.75 8.04
C ILE A 126 10.87 -12.26 8.71
N LEU A 127 11.29 -11.04 8.36
CA LEU A 127 12.36 -10.33 9.05
C LEU A 127 11.78 -9.47 10.17
N LYS A 128 12.51 -9.38 11.28
CA LYS A 128 12.20 -8.46 12.38
C LYS A 128 12.96 -7.17 12.17
N LYS A 129 12.25 -6.05 12.05
CA LYS A 129 12.84 -4.72 11.85
C LYS A 129 12.25 -3.69 12.81
N GLU A 130 13.03 -2.66 13.12
CA GLU A 130 12.51 -1.50 13.85
C GLU A 130 11.63 -0.66 12.92
N GLY A 131 10.39 -0.42 13.34
CA GLY A 131 9.35 0.19 12.52
C GLY A 131 8.10 0.53 13.31
N PHE A 132 7.03 0.88 12.61
CA PHE A 132 5.69 0.95 13.17
C PHE A 132 4.67 0.43 12.16
N TYR A 133 3.58 -0.14 12.65
CA TYR A 133 2.41 -0.43 11.81
C TYR A 133 1.54 0.81 11.69
N TYR A 134 0.71 0.87 10.66
CA TYR A 134 -0.30 1.91 10.54
C TYR A 134 -1.59 1.39 9.94
N GLU A 135 -2.68 2.11 10.14
CA GLU A 135 -4.00 1.79 9.62
C GLU A 135 -4.62 2.98 8.90
N GLU A 136 -5.43 2.70 7.87
CA GLU A 136 -6.21 3.73 7.17
C GLU A 136 -7.39 4.15 8.05
N VAL A 137 -7.53 5.45 8.29
CA VAL A 137 -8.64 6.03 9.07
C VAL A 137 -9.44 7.07 8.30
N GLY A 138 -9.03 7.39 7.08
CA GLY A 138 -9.73 8.33 6.23
C GLY A 138 -9.17 8.34 4.81
N TYR A 139 -10.03 8.62 3.84
CA TYR A 139 -9.65 8.76 2.44
C TYR A 139 -10.49 9.85 1.80
N GLN A 140 -9.85 10.67 0.95
CA GLN A 140 -10.57 11.59 0.08
C GLN A 140 -9.97 11.56 -1.32
N ARG A 141 -10.84 11.23 -2.27
CA ARG A 141 -10.57 11.34 -3.70
C ARG A 141 -10.96 12.72 -4.20
N LYS A 142 -9.98 13.46 -4.74
CA LYS A 142 -10.19 14.76 -5.43
C LYS A 142 -10.93 15.82 -4.58
N GLY A 143 -11.42 16.88 -5.22
CA GLY A 143 -12.20 17.94 -4.57
C GLY A 143 -11.35 18.97 -3.81
N MET A 144 -10.06 19.02 -4.13
CA MET A 144 -9.08 19.98 -3.63
C MET A 144 -8.76 21.02 -4.69
N SER A 145 -8.68 22.29 -4.27
CA SER A 145 -8.27 23.42 -5.13
C SER A 145 -6.81 23.29 -5.57
N SER A 146 -6.40 24.09 -6.56
CA SER A 146 -5.01 24.10 -7.07
C SER A 146 -3.97 24.39 -5.98
N LYS A 147 -4.34 25.16 -4.95
CA LYS A 147 -3.46 25.45 -3.81
C LYS A 147 -2.97 24.20 -3.09
N PHE A 148 -3.78 23.14 -3.11
CA PHE A 148 -3.39 21.85 -2.57
C PHE A 148 -2.18 21.31 -3.34
N TRP A 149 -2.29 21.26 -4.66
CA TRP A 149 -1.21 20.81 -5.54
C TRP A 149 0.04 21.67 -5.35
N ASP A 150 -0.11 23.00 -5.31
CA ASP A 150 1.02 23.92 -5.20
C ASP A 150 1.84 23.72 -3.90
N ARG A 151 1.21 23.29 -2.81
CA ARG A 151 1.92 23.00 -1.54
C ARG A 151 2.45 21.57 -1.47
N PHE A 152 1.64 20.61 -1.90
CA PHE A 152 1.85 19.19 -1.59
C PHE A 152 2.46 18.39 -2.75
N SER A 153 2.50 18.92 -3.96
CA SER A 153 3.25 18.29 -5.04
C SER A 153 4.74 18.41 -4.76
N SER A 154 5.36 17.27 -4.48
CA SER A 154 6.79 17.12 -4.23
C SER A 154 7.25 15.83 -4.90
N GLU A 155 8.51 15.82 -5.35
CA GLU A 155 9.16 14.61 -5.88
C GLU A 155 9.73 13.72 -4.75
N ASP A 156 9.94 14.30 -3.56
CA ASP A 156 10.67 13.64 -2.47
C ASP A 156 9.80 13.40 -1.21
N ILE A 157 8.70 14.14 -1.04
CA ILE A 157 7.88 14.08 0.17
C ILE A 157 6.44 13.73 -0.20
N TYR A 158 5.99 12.57 0.26
CA TYR A 158 4.64 12.07 0.02
C TYR A 158 3.83 11.92 1.31
N ASN A 159 4.49 11.98 2.47
CA ASN A 159 3.87 11.79 3.78
C ASN A 159 4.01 13.05 4.67
N PHE A 160 2.87 13.58 5.13
CA PHE A 160 2.77 14.84 5.88
C PHE A 160 2.13 14.60 7.26
N ALA A 161 2.89 14.79 8.33
CA ALA A 161 2.47 14.42 9.69
C ALA A 161 2.16 15.60 10.61
N LEU A 162 2.38 16.84 10.17
CA LEU A 162 2.14 18.01 11.02
C LEU A 162 0.67 18.43 10.96
N LYS A 163 0.13 18.86 12.10
CA LYS A 163 -1.25 19.34 12.20
C LYS A 163 -1.57 20.45 11.20
N GLU A 164 -0.61 21.35 10.96
CA GLU A 164 -0.74 22.43 9.98
C GLU A 164 -0.92 21.93 8.55
N ASP A 165 -0.42 20.74 8.19
CA ASP A 165 -0.63 20.15 6.88
C ASP A 165 -2.08 19.67 6.72
N PHE A 166 -2.64 19.06 7.77
CA PHE A 166 -4.06 18.68 7.81
C PHE A 166 -4.98 19.90 7.72
N GLU A 167 -4.69 20.95 8.49
CA GLU A 167 -5.44 22.21 8.47
C GLU A 167 -5.34 22.91 7.11
N TYR A 168 -4.14 22.91 6.50
CA TYR A 168 -3.94 23.47 5.16
C TYR A 168 -4.70 22.66 4.10
N ALA A 169 -4.61 21.33 4.14
CA ALA A 169 -5.36 20.45 3.25
C ALA A 169 -6.87 20.72 3.34
N TYR A 170 -7.40 20.83 4.57
CA TYR A 170 -8.81 21.18 4.78
C TYR A 170 -9.20 22.53 4.17
N SER A 171 -8.31 23.53 4.29
CA SER A 171 -8.53 24.86 3.68
C SER A 171 -8.59 24.81 2.15
N CYS A 172 -8.05 23.75 1.54
CA CYS A 172 -8.05 23.57 0.10
C CYS A 172 -9.30 22.88 -0.43
N VAL A 173 -10.19 22.36 0.42
CA VAL A 173 -11.47 21.77 0.00
C VAL A 173 -12.36 22.88 -0.57
N ASP A 174 -12.63 22.85 -1.88
CA ASP A 174 -13.30 23.97 -2.57
C ASP A 174 -14.12 23.53 -3.80
N TYR A 175 -14.76 24.50 -4.47
CA TYR A 175 -15.44 24.34 -5.76
C TYR A 175 -14.42 24.03 -6.87
N CYS A 176 -14.23 22.75 -7.16
CA CYS A 176 -13.22 22.26 -8.11
C CYS A 176 -13.83 21.89 -9.46
N TRP A 177 -15.15 21.65 -9.52
CA TRP A 177 -15.85 21.24 -10.73
C TRP A 177 -17.02 22.15 -11.04
N SER A 178 -17.38 22.24 -12.32
CA SER A 178 -18.54 23.02 -12.78
C SER A 178 -19.87 22.52 -12.22
N ILE A 179 -19.91 21.27 -11.73
CA ILE A 179 -21.08 20.65 -11.08
C ILE A 179 -21.14 20.90 -9.57
N ASP A 180 -20.10 21.47 -8.96
CA ASP A 180 -20.05 21.66 -7.51
C ASP A 180 -21.10 22.68 -7.07
N THR A 181 -22.03 22.24 -6.22
CA THR A 181 -22.95 23.12 -5.50
C THR A 181 -22.41 23.45 -4.12
N ARG A 182 -23.01 24.44 -3.45
CA ARG A 182 -22.66 24.80 -2.08
C ARG A 182 -22.85 23.63 -1.11
N GLU A 183 -23.90 22.84 -1.30
CA GLU A 183 -24.22 21.68 -0.49
C GLU A 183 -23.17 20.57 -0.68
N ILE A 184 -22.75 20.32 -1.93
CA ILE A 184 -21.69 19.34 -2.24
C ILE A 184 -20.37 19.73 -1.56
N VAL A 185 -19.95 20.99 -1.70
CA VAL A 185 -18.70 21.47 -1.08
C VAL A 185 -18.81 21.45 0.46
N LYS A 186 -19.97 21.81 1.01
CA LYS A 186 -20.22 21.73 2.45
C LYS A 186 -20.11 20.29 2.96
N GLN A 187 -20.74 19.33 2.29
CA GLN A 187 -20.64 17.91 2.66
C GLN A 187 -19.20 17.42 2.60
N ARG A 188 -18.48 17.73 1.50
CA ARG A 188 -17.06 17.38 1.35
C ARG A 188 -16.20 17.95 2.48
N LYS A 189 -16.47 19.18 2.92
CA LYS A 189 -15.79 19.78 4.09
C LYS A 189 -16.15 19.06 5.38
N GLU A 190 -17.40 18.70 5.59
CA GLU A 190 -17.81 17.94 6.78
C GLU A 190 -17.14 16.57 6.80
N ASP A 191 -17.12 15.86 5.68
CA ASP A 191 -16.45 14.56 5.54
C ASP A 191 -14.95 14.67 5.77
N PHE A 192 -14.28 15.67 5.17
CA PHE A 192 -12.86 15.91 5.40
C PHE A 192 -12.59 16.23 6.87
N LYS A 193 -13.39 17.10 7.48
CA LYS A 193 -13.24 17.46 8.89
C LYS A 193 -13.33 16.22 9.78
N ASN A 194 -14.35 15.38 9.57
CA ASN A 194 -14.56 14.17 10.38
C ASN A 194 -13.39 13.18 10.19
N ASN A 195 -12.99 12.92 8.95
CA ASN A 195 -12.03 11.86 8.64
C ASN A 195 -10.57 12.28 8.89
N PHE A 196 -10.25 13.57 8.76
CA PHE A 196 -8.88 14.08 8.80
C PHE A 196 -8.61 14.97 10.01
N ILE A 197 -9.46 15.97 10.27
CA ILE A 197 -9.20 16.97 11.32
C ILE A 197 -9.56 16.44 12.70
N ASP A 198 -10.77 15.92 12.87
CA ASP A 198 -11.26 15.46 14.17
C ASP A 198 -10.59 14.16 14.62
N ASN A 199 -10.15 13.36 13.65
CA ASN A 199 -9.38 12.14 13.89
C ASN A 199 -7.87 12.41 14.02
N PHE A 200 -7.36 13.62 13.82
CA PHE A 200 -5.92 13.87 13.90
C PHE A 200 -5.37 13.61 15.32
N GLU A 201 -4.21 12.95 15.37
CA GLU A 201 -3.49 12.62 16.59
C GLU A 201 -1.99 12.88 16.40
N SER A 202 -1.48 13.86 17.15
CA SER A 202 -0.08 14.28 17.07
C SER A 202 0.87 13.13 17.43
N GLY A 203 1.85 12.86 16.58
CA GLY A 203 2.78 11.74 16.78
C GLY A 203 2.26 10.39 16.31
N ALA A 204 1.05 10.33 15.73
CA ALA A 204 0.45 9.12 15.19
C ALA A 204 -0.05 9.30 13.75
N SER A 205 -0.66 10.45 13.46
CA SER A 205 -1.33 10.73 12.19
C SER A 205 -0.40 11.23 11.11
N PHE A 206 -0.64 10.80 9.87
CA PHE A 206 -0.04 11.39 8.67
C PHE A 206 -0.98 11.31 7.46
N LEU A 207 -0.88 12.29 6.58
CA LEU A 207 -1.46 12.29 5.25
C LEU A 207 -0.48 11.64 4.29
N SER A 208 -0.93 10.65 3.53
CA SER A 208 -0.19 10.10 2.40
C SER A 208 -0.83 10.52 1.09
N LEU A 209 0.00 10.91 0.13
CA LEU A 209 -0.44 11.39 -1.18
C LEU A 209 -0.17 10.33 -2.25
N SER A 210 -1.15 10.10 -3.11
CA SER A 210 -1.02 9.20 -4.27
C SER A 210 -1.49 9.87 -5.56
N TYR A 211 -0.82 9.55 -6.68
CA TYR A 211 -1.05 10.10 -8.02
C TYR A 211 -2.02 9.25 -8.86
#